data_AF-A0A8S3EW24-F1
#
_entry.id   AF-A0A8S3EW24-F1
#
_cell.length_a   1.000
_cell.length_b   1.000
_cell.length_c   1.000
_cell.angle_alpha   90.00
_cell.angle_beta   90.00
_cell.angle_gamma   90.00
#
_symmetry.space_group_name_H-M   'P 1'
#
loop_
_entity.id
_entity.type
_entity.pdbx_description
1 polymer ?
#
loop_
_entity_poly.entity_id
_entity_poly.type
_entity_poly.pdbx_seq_one_letter_code
_entity_poly.pdbx_strand_id
1 'polypeptide(L)'
;MENELQDKVKVERGVLNSWYMEVQRTKDEADKYRKHRERTLGHESQLHLAMKEIEQLRVALRQAEEHAHYQSYDAPSELIDLLKRTYHIEEIAFEVKRRSAESAMLAAKDQMNKISKMQRGFFGAVRIAHTGCMDNISELISSAKQRLAIVQDECEEREKRWNRISSILDREDLINYSSSLSSTTMPISGNQYLSGISHTPSNNGINNSLSSGDYLC
;
A
#
# COMPACT_ATOMS: atom_id res chain seq x y z
N MET A 1 -84.82 15.38 -74.05
CA MET A 1 -83.75 14.37 -74.24
C MET A 1 -82.36 14.97 -74.28
N GLU A 2 -82.00 15.85 -75.21
CA GLU A 2 -80.62 16.37 -75.32
C GLU A 2 -80.18 17.22 -74.11
N ASN A 3 -81.06 18.08 -73.58
CA ASN A 3 -80.78 18.87 -72.38
C ASN A 3 -80.63 18.03 -71.10
N GLU A 4 -81.39 16.94 -70.96
CA GLU A 4 -81.32 16.05 -69.79
C GLU A 4 -80.04 15.21 -69.77
N LEU A 5 -79.52 14.84 -70.96
CA LEU A 5 -78.24 14.18 -71.10
C LEU A 5 -77.08 15.13 -70.77
N GLN A 6 -77.16 16.39 -71.20
CA GLN A 6 -76.17 17.42 -70.85
C GLN A 6 -76.12 17.68 -69.34
N ASP A 7 -77.27 17.74 -68.66
CA ASP A 7 -77.34 17.92 -67.21
C ASP A 7 -76.74 16.73 -66.44
N LYS A 8 -77.00 15.50 -66.88
CA LYS A 8 -76.38 14.30 -66.27
C LYS A 8 -74.87 14.30 -66.41
N VAL A 9 -74.35 14.60 -67.61
CA VAL A 9 -72.90 14.69 -67.86
C VAL A 9 -72.24 15.77 -67.00
N LYS A 10 -72.94 16.89 -66.76
CA LYS A 10 -72.45 17.98 -65.89
C LYS A 10 -72.38 17.55 -64.42
N VAL A 11 -73.40 16.84 -63.92
CA VAL A 11 -73.42 16.31 -62.56
C VAL A 11 -72.32 15.28 -62.37
N GLU A 12 -72.17 14.32 -63.28
CA GLU A 12 -71.12 13.29 -63.22
C GLU A 12 -69.72 13.91 -63.27
N ARG A 13 -69.50 14.93 -64.10
CA ARG A 13 -68.24 15.68 -64.13
C ARG A 13 -67.97 16.40 -62.80
N GLY A 14 -69.00 16.95 -62.16
CA GLY A 14 -68.90 17.58 -60.85
C GLY A 14 -68.50 16.58 -59.76
N VAL A 15 -69.13 15.39 -59.76
CA VAL A 15 -68.81 14.30 -58.83
C VAL A 15 -67.39 13.79 -59.05
N LEU A 16 -66.98 13.57 -60.31
CA LEU A 16 -65.63 13.15 -60.67
C LEU A 16 -64.57 14.17 -60.21
N ASN A 17 -64.83 15.46 -60.40
CA ASN A 17 -63.94 16.52 -59.94
C ASN A 17 -63.84 16.56 -58.40
N SER A 18 -64.96 16.40 -57.68
CA SER A 18 -64.96 16.33 -56.22
C SER A 18 -64.15 15.13 -55.71
N TRP A 19 -64.35 13.96 -56.33
CA TRP A 19 -63.61 12.75 -55.99
C TRP A 19 -62.11 12.91 -56.27
N TYR A 20 -61.75 13.52 -57.41
CA TYR A 20 -60.36 13.82 -57.72
C TYR A 20 -59.73 14.73 -56.66
N MET A 21 -60.44 15.79 -56.23
CA MET A 21 -59.96 16.69 -55.17
C MET A 21 -59.81 15.97 -53.82
N GLU A 22 -60.71 15.06 -53.48
CA GLU A 22 -60.64 14.26 -52.25
C GLU A 22 -59.47 13.27 -52.28
N VAL A 23 -59.24 12.62 -53.42
CA VAL A 23 -58.07 11.76 -53.64
C VAL A 23 -56.78 12.57 -53.54
N GLN A 24 -56.74 13.82 -54.02
CA GLN A 24 -55.56 14.67 -53.86
C GLN A 24 -55.36 15.10 -52.40
N ARG A 25 -56.43 15.49 -51.69
CA ARG A 25 -56.37 15.87 -50.27
C ARG A 25 -55.84 14.71 -49.41
N THR A 26 -56.36 13.51 -49.60
CA THR A 26 -55.92 12.31 -48.88
C THR A 26 -54.48 11.93 -49.20
N LYS A 27 -54.04 12.09 -50.46
CA LYS A 27 -52.63 11.93 -50.84
C LYS A 27 -51.72 12.95 -50.15
N ASP A 28 -52.10 14.22 -50.14
CA ASP A 28 -51.33 15.27 -49.48
C ASP A 28 -51.23 15.04 -47.96
N GLU A 29 -52.30 14.57 -47.34
CA GLU A 29 -52.33 14.20 -45.92
C GLU A 29 -51.41 12.99 -45.64
N ALA A 30 -51.52 11.93 -46.44
CA ALA A 30 -50.63 10.76 -46.33
C ALA A 30 -49.15 11.15 -46.47
N ASP A 31 -48.84 12.05 -47.40
CA ASP A 31 -47.49 12.58 -47.61
C ASP A 31 -46.98 13.42 -46.43
N LYS A 32 -47.85 14.21 -45.79
CA LYS A 32 -47.51 14.93 -44.56
C LYS A 32 -47.21 13.97 -43.41
N TYR A 33 -48.04 12.93 -43.22
CA TYR A 33 -47.81 11.91 -42.20
C TYR A 33 -46.51 11.13 -42.46
N ARG A 34 -46.22 10.77 -43.71
CA ARG A 34 -44.96 10.13 -44.10
C ARG A 34 -43.75 10.99 -43.71
N LYS A 35 -43.76 12.27 -44.10
CA LYS A 35 -42.67 13.20 -43.77
C LYS A 35 -42.52 13.43 -42.27
N HIS A 36 -43.61 13.44 -41.50
CA HIS A 36 -43.53 13.55 -40.05
C HIS A 36 -42.88 12.30 -39.44
N ARG A 37 -43.30 11.10 -39.90
CA ARG A 37 -42.71 9.83 -39.48
C ARG A 37 -41.22 9.74 -39.77
N GLU A 38 -40.82 10.10 -40.99
CA GLU A 38 -39.40 10.11 -41.40
C GLU A 38 -38.56 11.05 -40.52
N ARG A 39 -39.06 12.24 -40.19
CA ARG A 39 -38.37 13.17 -39.28
C ARG A 39 -38.26 12.62 -37.87
N THR A 40 -39.33 12.05 -37.32
CA THR A 40 -39.33 11.45 -35.98
C THR A 40 -38.35 10.28 -35.91
N LEU A 41 -38.35 9.39 -36.92
CA LEU A 41 -37.39 8.30 -37.02
C LEU A 41 -35.95 8.80 -37.14
N GLY A 42 -35.73 9.88 -37.89
CA GLY A 42 -34.42 10.52 -37.99
C GLY A 42 -33.92 11.05 -36.64
N HIS A 43 -34.77 11.74 -35.89
CA HIS A 43 -34.43 12.24 -34.55
C HIS A 43 -34.20 11.09 -33.56
N GLU A 44 -35.00 10.02 -33.62
CA GLU A 44 -34.83 8.83 -32.79
C GLU A 44 -33.49 8.14 -33.06
N SER A 45 -33.11 7.99 -34.33
CA SER A 45 -31.82 7.42 -34.71
C SER A 45 -30.65 8.29 -34.22
N GLN A 46 -30.76 9.62 -34.31
CA GLN A 46 -29.72 10.52 -33.80
C GLN A 46 -29.59 10.44 -32.28
N LEU A 47 -30.72 10.38 -31.56
CA LEU A 47 -30.74 10.23 -30.12
C LEU A 47 -30.09 8.91 -29.70
N HIS A 48 -30.39 7.81 -30.40
CA HIS A 48 -29.79 6.50 -30.11
C HIS A 48 -28.27 6.51 -30.27
N LEU A 49 -27.75 7.16 -31.32
CA LEU A 49 -26.31 7.30 -31.53
C LEU A 49 -25.65 8.13 -30.41
N ALA A 50 -26.25 9.26 -30.05
CA ALA A 50 -25.77 10.11 -28.97
C ALA A 50 -25.76 9.37 -27.61
N MET A 51 -26.81 8.57 -27.33
CA MET A 51 -26.86 7.75 -26.12
C MET A 51 -25.73 6.71 -26.08
N LYS A 52 -25.45 6.06 -27.22
CA LYS A 52 -24.36 5.09 -27.32
C LYS A 52 -22.99 5.75 -27.10
N GLU A 53 -22.78 6.93 -27.67
CA GLU A 53 -21.54 7.70 -27.49
C GLU A 53 -21.35 8.11 -26.02
N ILE A 54 -22.39 8.60 -25.37
CA ILE A 54 -22.35 8.94 -23.93
C ILE A 54 -21.99 7.71 -23.10
N GLU A 55 -22.55 6.54 -23.40
CA GLU A 55 -22.24 5.33 -22.67
C GLU A 55 -20.78 4.90 -22.87
N GLN A 56 -20.28 4.98 -24.10
CA GLN A 56 -18.86 4.72 -24.40
C GLN A 56 -17.93 5.69 -23.64
N LEU A 57 -18.26 6.98 -23.61
CA LEU A 57 -17.50 7.98 -22.87
C LEU A 57 -17.54 7.74 -21.36
N ARG A 58 -18.68 7.33 -20.80
CA ARG A 58 -18.80 6.99 -19.37
C ARG A 58 -17.94 5.80 -18.99
N VAL A 59 -17.93 4.76 -19.82
CA VAL A 59 -17.08 3.59 -19.61
C VAL A 59 -15.60 3.97 -19.69
N ALA A 60 -15.21 4.72 -20.73
CA ALA A 60 -13.83 5.18 -20.90
C ALA A 60 -13.37 6.08 -19.73
N LEU A 61 -14.25 6.98 -19.26
CA LEU A 61 -13.96 7.84 -18.11
C LEU A 61 -13.76 7.02 -16.84
N ARG A 62 -14.66 6.07 -16.54
CA ARG A 62 -14.51 5.20 -15.36
C ARG A 62 -13.21 4.41 -15.40
N GLN A 63 -12.84 3.90 -16.57
CA GLN A 63 -11.56 3.21 -16.74
C GLN A 63 -10.40 4.16 -16.51
N ALA A 64 -10.41 5.37 -17.08
CA ALA A 64 -9.37 6.37 -16.87
C ALA A 64 -9.23 6.78 -15.39
N GLU A 65 -10.37 6.98 -14.69
CA GLU A 65 -10.39 7.27 -13.25
C GLU A 65 -9.82 6.13 -12.41
N GLU A 66 -10.17 4.89 -12.73
CA GLU A 66 -9.61 3.71 -12.07
C GLU A 66 -8.08 3.64 -12.26
N HIS A 67 -7.59 3.81 -13.49
CA HIS A 67 -6.16 3.82 -13.76
C HIS A 67 -5.45 5.00 -13.10
N ALA A 68 -6.06 6.18 -13.09
CA ALA A 68 -5.51 7.36 -12.42
C ALA A 68 -5.48 7.19 -10.90
N HIS A 69 -6.48 6.57 -10.30
CA HIS A 69 -6.50 6.27 -8.87
C HIS A 69 -5.36 5.32 -8.49
N TYR A 70 -5.05 4.33 -9.33
CA TYR A 70 -3.88 3.46 -9.14
C TYR A 70 -2.54 4.18 -9.35
N GLN A 71 -2.49 5.19 -10.22
CA GLN A 71 -1.26 5.95 -10.51
C GLN A 71 -1.04 7.16 -9.58
N SER A 72 -2.08 7.65 -8.91
CA SER A 72 -2.06 8.90 -8.14
C SER A 72 -2.10 8.67 -6.62
N TYR A 73 -1.57 7.57 -6.12
CA TYR A 73 -1.27 7.47 -4.68
C TYR A 73 0.05 8.19 -4.39
N ASP A 74 0.06 9.51 -4.61
CA ASP A 74 1.19 10.32 -4.19
C ASP A 74 1.07 10.49 -2.67
N ALA A 75 2.06 9.98 -1.94
CA ALA A 75 2.03 9.97 -0.49
C ALA A 75 1.97 11.42 0.04
N PRO A 76 1.07 11.76 0.98
CA PRO A 76 1.01 13.09 1.56
C PRO A 76 2.39 13.53 2.08
N SER A 77 2.77 14.79 1.84
CA SER A 77 4.09 15.32 2.25
C SER A 77 4.36 15.14 3.75
N GLU A 78 3.34 15.29 4.58
CA GLU A 78 3.42 15.07 6.02
C GLU A 78 3.83 13.63 6.37
N LEU A 79 3.32 12.62 5.64
CA LEU A 79 3.71 11.24 5.84
C LEU A 79 5.19 11.04 5.50
N ILE A 80 5.67 11.65 4.41
CA ILE A 80 7.08 11.58 4.01
C ILE A 80 8.00 12.19 5.08
N ASP A 81 7.62 13.34 5.64
CA ASP A 81 8.39 13.99 6.71
C ASP A 81 8.41 13.15 8.00
N LEU A 82 7.27 12.56 8.37
CA LEU A 82 7.19 11.62 9.48
C LEU A 82 8.06 10.38 9.27
N LEU A 83 8.09 9.84 8.05
CA LEU A 83 8.94 8.69 7.70
C LEU A 83 10.42 9.06 7.79
N LYS A 84 10.85 10.20 7.24
CA LYS A 84 12.24 10.68 7.35
C LYS A 84 12.67 10.83 8.81
N ARG A 85 11.81 11.42 9.64
CA ARG A 85 12.06 11.57 11.08
C ARG A 85 12.14 10.22 11.80
N THR A 86 11.24 9.29 11.46
CA THR A 86 11.25 7.93 12.01
C THR A 86 12.55 7.21 11.68
N TYR A 87 13.00 7.27 10.42
CA TYR A 87 14.27 6.71 9.99
C TYR A 87 15.44 7.25 10.83
N HIS A 88 15.50 8.57 11.01
CA HIS A 88 16.59 9.19 11.78
C HIS A 88 16.63 8.70 13.23
N ILE A 89 15.48 8.56 13.87
CA ILE A 89 15.39 8.05 15.24
C ILE A 89 15.83 6.58 15.29
N GLU A 90 15.39 5.76 14.33
CA GLU A 90 15.80 4.36 14.23
C GLU A 90 17.31 4.21 14.05
N GLU A 91 17.94 5.08 13.27
CA GLU A 91 19.38 5.08 13.05
C GLU A 91 20.17 5.43 14.30
N ILE A 92 19.76 6.46 15.04
CA ILE A 92 20.36 6.79 16.33
C ILE A 92 20.23 5.60 17.30
N ALA A 93 19.05 4.98 17.38
CA ALA A 93 18.80 3.85 18.26
C ALA A 93 19.66 2.64 17.87
N PHE A 94 19.75 2.33 16.58
CA PHE A 94 20.62 1.29 16.04
C PHE A 94 22.09 1.53 16.42
N GLU A 95 22.60 2.74 16.21
CA GLU A 95 23.99 3.07 16.51
C GLU A 95 24.33 2.94 18.00
N VAL A 96 23.40 3.30 18.89
CA VAL A 96 23.56 3.11 20.33
C VAL A 96 23.59 1.62 20.68
N LYS A 97 22.65 0.82 20.16
CA LYS A 97 22.60 -0.63 20.38
C LYS A 97 23.86 -1.33 19.83
N ARG A 98 24.29 -0.97 18.62
CA ARG A 98 25.48 -1.52 17.96
C ARG A 98 26.74 -1.27 18.78
N ARG A 99 26.99 -0.01 19.17
CA ARG A 99 28.14 0.35 20.03
C ARG A 99 28.09 -0.38 21.38
N SER A 100 26.90 -0.55 21.97
CA SER A 100 26.73 -1.31 23.20
C SER A 100 27.09 -2.80 23.03
N ALA A 101 26.64 -3.43 21.93
CA ALA A 101 26.95 -4.83 21.62
C ALA A 101 28.44 -5.04 21.32
N GLU A 102 29.07 -4.13 20.57
CA GLU A 102 30.51 -4.14 20.30
C GLU A 102 31.33 -3.99 21.59
N SER A 103 30.93 -3.07 22.47
CA SER A 103 31.56 -2.89 23.78
C SER A 103 31.43 -4.13 24.67
N ALA A 104 30.25 -4.77 24.70
CA ALA A 104 30.04 -6.01 25.43
C ALA A 104 30.95 -7.15 24.92
N MET A 105 31.12 -7.26 23.59
CA MET A 105 32.03 -8.22 22.98
C MET A 105 33.50 -7.94 23.34
N LEU A 106 33.91 -6.68 23.31
CA LEU A 106 35.27 -6.28 23.69
C LEU A 106 35.55 -6.62 25.16
N ALA A 107 34.64 -6.28 26.06
CA ALA A 107 34.75 -6.59 27.49
C ALA A 107 34.84 -8.10 27.75
N ALA A 108 34.02 -8.92 27.07
CA ALA A 108 34.07 -10.37 27.18
C ALA A 108 35.41 -10.95 26.70
N LYS A 109 35.96 -10.44 25.59
CA LYS A 109 37.30 -10.81 25.09
C LYS A 109 38.41 -10.43 26.06
N ASP A 110 38.35 -9.25 26.66
CA ASP A 110 39.33 -8.80 27.65
C ASP A 110 39.32 -9.66 28.91
N GLN A 111 38.14 -10.05 29.40
CA GLN A 111 38.03 -10.98 30.54
C GLN A 111 38.61 -12.35 30.22
N MET A 112 38.31 -12.90 29.02
CA MET A 112 38.90 -14.15 28.56
C MET A 112 40.44 -14.09 28.46
N ASN A 113 40.98 -12.98 27.94
CA ASN A 113 42.42 -12.77 27.85
C ASN A 113 43.09 -12.68 29.22
N LYS A 114 42.44 -12.03 30.20
CA LYS A 114 42.92 -11.97 31.58
C LYS A 114 43.01 -13.36 32.21
N ILE A 115 41.98 -14.19 32.05
CA ILE A 115 42.01 -15.59 32.53
C ILE A 115 43.10 -16.39 31.82
N SER A 116 43.19 -16.27 30.50
CA SER A 116 44.21 -17.00 29.71
C SER A 116 45.64 -16.60 30.10
N LYS A 117 45.85 -15.36 30.58
CA LYS A 117 47.14 -14.92 31.13
C LYS A 117 47.38 -15.45 32.54
N MET A 118 46.37 -15.41 33.42
CA MET A 118 46.47 -15.97 34.77
C MET A 118 46.74 -17.47 34.74
N GLN A 119 46.05 -18.23 33.89
CA GLN A 119 46.27 -19.66 33.71
C GLN A 119 47.69 -19.99 33.21
N ARG A 120 48.28 -19.15 32.35
CA ARG A 120 49.66 -19.32 31.86
C ARG A 120 50.73 -18.97 32.90
N GLY A 121 50.44 -18.03 33.80
CA GLY A 121 51.38 -17.60 34.85
C GLY A 121 51.30 -18.41 36.15
N PHE A 122 50.21 -19.15 36.37
CA PHE A 122 49.95 -19.86 37.61
C PHE A 122 50.28 -21.36 37.49
N PHE A 123 51.57 -21.69 37.63
CA PHE A 123 52.00 -23.07 37.88
C PHE A 123 51.90 -23.39 39.39
N GLY A 124 51.07 -24.37 39.76
CA GLY A 124 51.14 -25.03 41.08
C GLY A 124 49.81 -25.14 41.85
N ALA A 125 49.34 -26.39 42.03
CA ALA A 125 48.43 -26.93 43.04
C ALA A 125 47.03 -26.30 43.34
N VAL A 126 46.71 -25.06 42.96
CA VAL A 126 45.40 -24.43 43.30
C VAL A 126 44.40 -24.52 42.15
N ARG A 127 44.14 -25.73 41.64
CA ARG A 127 43.30 -25.95 40.45
C ARG A 127 41.81 -26.19 40.72
N ILE A 128 41.40 -26.29 41.99
CA ILE A 128 40.11 -26.90 42.38
C ILE A 128 38.95 -25.88 42.48
N ALA A 129 39.18 -24.57 42.44
CA ALA A 129 38.13 -23.55 42.58
C ALA A 129 37.68 -22.85 41.27
N HIS A 130 38.12 -23.34 40.09
CA HIS A 130 38.14 -22.54 38.85
C HIS A 130 37.10 -22.88 37.76
N THR A 131 36.36 -23.98 37.87
CA THR A 131 35.42 -24.42 36.81
C THR A 131 34.29 -23.41 36.57
N GLY A 132 33.62 -22.95 37.63
CA GLY A 132 32.52 -21.97 37.50
C GLY A 132 32.92 -20.59 36.96
N CYS A 133 34.19 -20.18 37.11
CA CYS A 133 34.68 -18.90 36.56
C CYS A 133 34.84 -18.95 35.04
N MET A 134 35.27 -20.09 34.50
CA MET A 134 35.39 -20.32 33.07
C MET A 134 34.01 -20.43 32.40
N ASP A 135 33.06 -21.08 33.07
CA ASP A 135 31.70 -21.22 32.60
C ASP A 135 31.00 -19.85 32.52
N ASN A 136 31.15 -19.01 33.56
CA ASN A 136 30.60 -17.64 33.56
C ASN A 136 31.13 -16.78 32.41
N ILE A 137 32.41 -16.86 32.07
CA ILE A 137 32.97 -16.11 30.94
C ILE A 137 32.50 -16.67 29.60
N SER A 138 32.34 -17.99 29.50
CA SER A 138 31.79 -18.64 28.31
C SER A 138 30.36 -18.18 28.06
N GLU A 139 29.56 -18.06 29.13
CA GLU A 139 28.22 -17.48 29.09
C GLU A 139 28.25 -16.00 28.67
N LEU A 140 29.18 -15.19 29.21
CA LEU A 140 29.34 -13.79 28.81
C LEU A 140 29.70 -13.63 27.33
N ILE A 141 30.59 -14.47 26.80
CA ILE A 141 30.94 -14.47 25.37
C ILE A 141 29.73 -14.88 24.54
N SER A 142 29.02 -15.93 24.94
CA SER A 142 27.83 -16.40 24.23
C SER A 142 26.76 -15.30 24.18
N SER A 143 26.49 -14.66 25.31
CA SER A 143 25.57 -13.52 25.42
C SER A 143 26.02 -12.35 24.54
N ALA A 144 27.31 -12.00 24.53
CA ALA A 144 27.83 -10.92 23.69
C ALA A 144 27.69 -11.24 22.18
N LYS A 145 27.93 -12.49 21.78
CA LYS A 145 27.70 -12.95 20.40
C LYS A 145 26.22 -12.85 20.02
N GLN A 146 25.33 -13.30 20.90
CA GLN A 146 23.89 -13.20 20.68
C GLN A 146 23.44 -11.75 20.51
N ARG A 147 23.94 -10.82 21.34
CA ARG A 147 23.62 -9.39 21.19
C ARG A 147 24.05 -8.83 19.83
N LEU A 148 25.23 -9.20 19.34
CA LEU A 148 25.67 -8.79 18.00
C LEU A 148 24.81 -9.39 16.89
N ALA A 149 24.44 -10.67 17.00
CA ALA A 149 23.55 -11.32 16.04
C ALA A 149 22.19 -10.62 15.98
N ILE A 150 21.59 -10.30 17.13
CA ILE A 150 20.33 -9.54 17.18
C ILE A 150 20.46 -8.18 16.50
N VAL A 151 21.55 -7.43 16.75
CA VAL A 151 21.78 -6.13 16.10
C VAL A 151 21.92 -6.29 14.59
N GLN A 152 22.55 -7.36 14.11
CA GLN A 152 22.68 -7.64 12.68
C GLN A 152 21.32 -7.97 12.07
N ASP A 153 20.55 -8.86 12.68
CA ASP A 153 19.20 -9.22 12.23
C ASP A 153 18.27 -7.99 12.19
N GLU A 154 18.33 -7.14 13.23
CA GLU A 154 17.60 -5.86 13.28
C GLU A 154 18.04 -4.91 12.15
N CYS A 155 19.33 -4.89 11.78
CA CYS A 155 19.82 -4.07 10.67
C CYS A 155 19.29 -4.55 9.32
N GLU A 156 19.35 -5.86 9.07
CA GLU A 156 18.86 -6.46 7.83
C GLU A 156 17.34 -6.28 7.67
N GLU A 157 16.57 -6.43 8.75
CA GLU A 157 15.15 -6.13 8.76
C GLU A 157 14.89 -4.69 8.37
N ARG A 158 15.57 -3.75 9.04
CA ARG A 158 15.39 -2.32 8.81
C ARG A 158 15.66 -1.97 7.35
N GLU A 159 16.74 -2.48 6.77
CA GLU A 159 17.05 -2.27 5.36
C GLU A 159 15.94 -2.81 4.44
N LYS A 160 15.49 -4.06 4.67
CA LYS A 160 14.39 -4.66 3.89
C LYS A 160 13.10 -3.85 3.99
N ARG A 161 12.75 -3.39 5.19
CA ARG A 161 11.54 -2.60 5.44
C ARG A 161 11.61 -1.24 4.74
N TRP A 162 12.71 -0.52 4.87
CA TRP A 162 12.86 0.79 4.21
C TRP A 162 12.90 0.69 2.69
N ASN A 163 13.55 -0.34 2.14
CA ASN A 163 13.51 -0.66 0.71
C ASN A 163 12.10 -1.01 0.22
N ARG A 164 11.30 -1.68 1.06
CA ARG A 164 9.91 -1.98 0.70
C ARG A 164 9.02 -0.74 0.74
N ILE A 165 9.18 0.10 1.76
CA ILE A 165 8.42 1.35 1.90
C ILE A 165 8.70 2.27 0.71
N SER A 166 9.96 2.48 0.35
CA SER A 166 10.32 3.32 -0.80
C SER A 166 9.74 2.79 -2.11
N SER A 167 9.76 1.48 -2.32
CA SER A 167 9.16 0.84 -3.51
C SER A 167 7.64 0.95 -3.55
N ILE A 168 6.95 0.97 -2.41
CA ILE A 168 5.48 1.13 -2.38
C ILE A 168 5.08 2.57 -2.69
N LEU A 169 5.90 3.54 -2.25
CA LEU A 169 5.62 4.95 -2.44
C LEU A 169 6.21 5.51 -3.75
N ASP A 170 6.96 4.71 -4.51
CA ASP A 170 7.79 5.15 -5.65
C ASP A 170 8.70 6.35 -5.29
N ARG A 171 9.33 6.27 -4.10
CA ARG A 171 10.16 7.33 -3.52
C ARG A 171 11.57 6.87 -3.22
N GLU A 172 12.46 7.02 -4.20
CA GLU A 172 13.89 6.72 -4.05
C GLU A 172 14.60 7.68 -3.07
N ASP A 173 14.06 8.89 -2.85
CA ASP A 173 14.63 9.87 -1.91
C ASP A 173 14.61 9.39 -0.45
N LEU A 174 13.70 8.48 -0.08
CA LEU A 174 13.66 7.87 1.25
C LEU A 174 14.86 6.92 1.48
N ILE A 175 15.30 6.19 0.45
CA ILE A 175 16.50 5.34 0.52
C ILE A 175 17.75 6.23 0.54
N ASN A 176 17.83 7.23 -0.32
CA ASN A 176 19.00 8.11 -0.37
C ASN A 176 19.20 8.91 0.93
N TYR A 177 18.09 9.33 1.56
CA TYR A 177 18.13 9.93 2.90
C TYR A 177 18.78 8.97 3.90
N SER A 178 18.41 7.69 3.87
CA SER A 178 18.96 6.65 4.75
C SER A 178 20.47 6.48 4.61
N SER A 179 20.98 6.44 3.37
CA SER A 179 22.40 6.27 3.10
C SER A 179 23.22 7.52 3.45
N SER A 180 22.65 8.72 3.24
CA SER A 180 23.36 9.98 3.49
C SER A 180 23.64 10.26 4.97
N LEU A 181 22.72 9.89 5.87
CA LEU A 181 22.92 10.07 7.31
C LEU A 181 23.91 9.05 7.88
N SER A 182 23.89 7.80 7.39
CA SER A 182 24.84 6.76 7.83
C SER A 182 26.31 7.13 7.60
N SER A 183 26.58 8.02 6.63
CA SER A 183 27.92 8.54 6.33
C SER A 183 28.35 9.69 7.25
N THR A 184 27.42 10.31 7.98
CA THR A 184 27.67 11.45 8.85
C THR A 184 27.84 10.96 10.30
N THR A 185 29.01 10.41 10.61
CA THR A 185 29.38 10.08 12.00
C THR A 185 29.60 11.36 12.80
N MET A 186 28.55 11.93 13.37
CA MET A 186 28.68 13.00 14.37
C MET A 186 28.99 12.39 15.73
N PRO A 187 29.91 12.99 16.53
CA PRO A 187 30.14 12.54 17.91
C PRO A 187 28.86 12.77 18.71
N ILE A 188 28.16 11.69 19.05
CA ILE A 188 26.92 11.73 19.83
C ILE A 188 27.30 12.13 21.26
N SER A 189 27.11 13.41 21.57
CA SER A 189 26.94 13.88 22.95
C SER A 189 25.61 13.32 23.44
N GLY A 190 25.66 12.13 24.05
CA GLY A 190 24.50 11.45 24.58
C GLY A 190 23.91 12.25 25.74
N ASN A 191 22.62 12.59 25.66
CA ASN A 191 21.67 12.50 26.79
C ASN A 191 20.27 13.11 26.57
N GLN A 192 19.89 13.64 25.41
CA GLN A 192 18.60 14.37 25.32
C GLN A 192 17.43 13.68 24.62
N TYR A 193 17.56 12.47 24.07
CA TYR A 193 16.46 11.85 23.28
C TYR A 193 15.99 10.46 23.73
N LEU A 194 16.54 9.88 24.81
CA LEU A 194 16.19 8.52 25.25
C LEU A 194 15.65 8.43 26.69
N SER A 195 15.01 9.46 27.21
CA SER A 195 14.36 9.43 28.54
C SER A 195 13.02 8.68 28.60
N GLY A 196 12.69 7.84 27.59
CA GLY A 196 11.34 7.27 27.46
C GLY A 196 11.21 5.75 27.37
N ILE A 197 12.28 4.96 27.31
CA ILE A 197 12.16 3.49 27.15
C ILE A 197 12.79 2.78 28.34
N SER A 198 12.09 2.81 29.47
CA SER A 198 12.34 1.96 30.63
C SER A 198 11.12 1.09 30.90
N HIS A 199 10.93 0.03 30.11
CA HIS A 199 10.14 -1.12 30.52
C HIS A 199 10.82 -2.39 30.00
N THR A 200 11.68 -2.96 30.83
CA THR A 200 12.05 -4.36 30.73
C THR A 200 10.82 -5.20 31.13
N PRO A 201 10.47 -6.28 30.43
CA PRO A 201 9.60 -7.29 31.01
C PRO A 201 10.42 -8.03 32.06
N SER A 202 10.03 -7.85 33.32
CA SER A 202 10.50 -8.67 34.44
C SER A 202 10.11 -10.13 34.18
N ASN A 203 11.11 -10.96 33.90
CA ASN A 203 10.98 -12.41 33.91
C ASN A 203 10.83 -12.87 35.36
N ASN A 204 9.59 -13.07 35.80
CA ASN A 204 9.25 -13.68 37.09
C ASN A 204 8.14 -14.71 36.87
N GLY A 205 8.44 -15.96 37.25
CA GLY A 205 7.42 -16.91 37.69
C GLY A 205 7.04 -18.00 36.69
N ILE A 206 7.94 -18.95 36.47
CA ILE A 206 7.52 -20.36 36.35
C ILE A 206 6.85 -20.70 37.68
N ASN A 207 5.51 -20.79 37.68
CA ASN A 207 4.70 -21.47 38.69
C ASN A 207 3.30 -21.68 38.10
N ASN A 208 3.11 -22.75 37.34
CA ASN A 208 1.79 -23.38 37.25
C ASN A 208 1.92 -24.77 37.87
N SER A 209 1.36 -24.85 39.06
CA SER A 209 1.08 -26.04 39.85
C SER A 209 0.40 -27.11 39.00
N LEU A 210 1.00 -28.31 38.97
CA LEU A 210 0.27 -29.54 38.70
C LEU A 210 -0.83 -29.69 39.75
N SER A 211 -2.09 -29.59 39.33
CA SER A 211 -3.21 -30.12 40.09
C SER A 211 -3.37 -31.59 39.72
N SER A 212 -3.12 -32.46 40.69
CA SER A 212 -3.64 -33.83 40.70
C SER A 212 -5.17 -33.83 40.70
N GLY A 213 -5.75 -34.85 40.08
CA GLY A 213 -7.19 -35.17 40.05
C GLY A 213 -7.74 -35.00 38.64
N ASP A 214 -8.26 -35.99 37.92
CA ASP A 214 -8.75 -37.32 38.29
C ASP A 214 -8.65 -38.25 37.07
N TYR A 215 -8.25 -39.51 37.30
CA TYR A 215 -8.46 -40.60 36.34
C TYR A 215 -9.73 -41.35 36.76
N LEU A 216 -10.77 -41.28 35.93
CA LEU A 216 -11.91 -42.21 35.95
C LEU A 216 -12.59 -42.21 34.57
N CYS A 217 -12.78 -43.43 34.05
CA CYS A 217 -13.23 -43.86 32.71
C CYS A 217 -12.18 -43.85 31.59
#